data_AF-A0A958K4N7-F1
#
_entry.id   AF-A0A958K4N7-F1
#
_cell.length_a   1.000
_cell.length_b   1.000
_cell.length_c   1.000
_cell.angle_alpha   90.00
_cell.angle_beta   90.00
_cell.angle_gamma   90.00
#
_symmetry.space_group_name_H-M   'P 1'
#
loop_
_entity.id
_entity.type
_entity.pdbx_description
1 polymer ?
#
loop_
_entity_poly.entity_id
_entity_poly.type
_entity_poly.pdbx_seq_one_letter_code
_entity_poly.pdbx_strand_id
1 'polypeptide(L)' 'ELLVITDAIRSLILQRLDSSAIKREAFRQGFTTLRLDGAAKVLAGITSVEEVLLATHEDVS' A
#
# COMPACT_ATOMS: atom_id res chain seq x y z
N GLU A 1 -6.10 2.97 -1.00
CA GLU A 1 -4.77 3.23 -0.40
C GLU A 1 -4.62 4.72 -0.27
N LEU A 2 -3.91 5.21 0.74
CA LEU A 2 -3.67 6.64 0.90
C LEU A 2 -2.20 6.88 1.25
N LEU A 3 -1.45 7.43 0.29
CA LEU A 3 -0.06 7.77 0.48
C LEU A 3 0.05 9.21 0.97
N VAL A 4 0.49 9.39 2.22
CA VAL A 4 0.78 10.71 2.76
C VAL A 4 2.17 11.15 2.29
N ILE A 5 2.24 12.31 1.63
CA ILE A 5 3.52 12.86 1.16
C ILE A 5 4.24 13.54 2.32
N THR A 6 5.05 12.75 3.03
CA THR A 6 5.99 13.26 4.05
C THR A 6 7.23 13.85 3.41
N ASP A 7 8.08 14.52 4.20
CA ASP A 7 9.32 15.11 3.70
C ASP A 7 10.30 14.06 3.16
N ALA A 8 10.33 12.87 3.77
CA ALA A 8 11.12 11.75 3.26
C ALA A 8 10.62 11.31 1.88
N ILE A 9 9.30 11.09 1.71
CA ILE A 9 8.70 10.75 0.41
C ILE A 9 8.95 11.85 -0.63
N ARG A 10 8.77 13.12 -0.25
CA ARG A 10 9.05 14.28 -1.10
C ARG A 10 10.49 14.29 -1.59
N SER A 11 11.45 13.99 -0.71
CA SER A 11 12.87 13.91 -1.07
C SER A 11 13.12 12.83 -2.13
N LEU A 12 12.54 11.64 -1.97
CA LEU A 12 12.68 10.55 -2.95
C LEU A 12 12.09 10.92 -4.32
N ILE A 13 10.95 11.63 -4.33
CA ILE A 13 10.33 12.15 -5.56
C ILE A 13 11.25 13.17 -6.24
N LEU A 14 11.82 14.12 -5.49
CA LEU A 14 12.75 15.13 -6.02
C LEU A 14 14.03 14.50 -6.57
N GLN A 15 14.50 13.42 -5.95
CA GLN A 15 15.63 12.61 -6.42
C GLN A 15 15.29 11.71 -7.61
N ARG A 16 14.03 11.68 -8.07
CA ARG A 16 13.53 10.85 -9.18
C ARG A 16 13.83 9.36 -9.00
N LEU A 17 13.76 8.88 -7.76
CA LEU A 17 13.86 7.45 -7.50
C LEU A 17 12.63 6.72 -8.03
N ASP A 18 12.81 5.42 -8.28
CA ASP A 18 11.73 4.57 -8.78
C ASP A 18 10.57 4.44 -7.78
N SER A 19 9.42 4.03 -8.32
CA SER A 19 8.20 3.80 -7.54
C SER A 19 8.41 2.77 -6.43
N SER A 20 9.29 1.80 -6.64
CA SER A 20 9.55 0.72 -5.67
C SER A 20 10.32 1.27 -4.45
N ALA A 21 11.23 2.23 -4.62
CA ALA A 21 11.89 2.94 -3.54
C ALA A 21 10.92 3.80 -2.73
N ILE A 22 10.04 4.54 -3.41
CA ILE A 22 8.99 5.34 -2.77
C ILE A 22 8.03 4.43 -1.98
N LYS A 23 7.61 3.31 -2.57
CA LYS A 23 6.72 2.33 -1.95
C LYS A 23 7.34 1.70 -0.70
N ARG A 24 8.62 1.33 -0.74
CA ARG A 24 9.34 0.81 0.44
C ARG A 24 9.36 1.82 1.58
N GLU A 25 9.65 3.08 1.28
CA GLU A 25 9.66 4.13 2.31
C GLU A 25 8.25 4.39 2.86
N ALA A 26 7.23 4.37 2.00
CA ALA A 26 5.85 4.49 2.41
C ALA A 26 5.45 3.37 3.40
N PHE A 27 5.80 2.12 3.10
CA PHE A 27 5.53 0.99 4.02
C PHE A 27 6.24 1.15 5.36
N ARG A 28 7.49 1.64 5.38
CA ARG A 28 8.19 1.94 6.63
C ARG A 28 7.46 2.99 7.48
N GLN A 29 6.71 3.88 6.84
CA GLN A 29 5.92 4.92 7.49
C GLN A 29 4.46 4.51 7.77
N GLY A 30 4.12 3.22 7.63
CA GLY A 30 2.79 2.70 7.95
C GLY A 30 1.78 2.77 6.81
N PHE A 31 2.22 3.06 5.58
CA PHE A 31 1.37 2.88 4.41
C PHE A 31 0.90 1.43 4.31
N THR A 32 -0.39 1.23 4.08
CA THR A 32 -1.01 -0.08 3.93
C THR A 32 -1.79 -0.11 2.62
N THR A 33 -1.63 -1.19 1.87
CA THR A 33 -2.31 -1.37 0.59
C THR A 33 -3.74 -1.84 0.81
N LEU A 34 -4.63 -1.64 -0.18
CA LEU A 34 -6.03 -2.09 -0.06
C LEU A 34 -6.08 -3.61 0.05
N ARG A 35 -5.15 -4.29 -0.62
CA ARG A 35 -5.00 -5.74 -0.56
C ARG A 35 -4.67 -6.21 0.86
N LEU A 36 -3.71 -5.57 1.54
CA LEU A 36 -3.32 -5.91 2.90
C LEU A 36 -4.41 -5.56 3.93
N ASP A 37 -5.05 -4.40 3.79
CA ASP A 37 -6.20 -4.02 4.62
C ASP A 37 -7.37 -5.00 4.43
N GLY A 38 -7.66 -5.38 3.19
CA GLY A 38 -8.64 -6.41 2.88
C GLY A 38 -8.30 -7.76 3.51
N ALA A 39 -7.04 -8.19 3.47
CA ALA A 39 -6.60 -9.42 4.12
C ALA A 39 -6.82 -9.38 5.64
N ALA A 40 -6.56 -8.24 6.30
CA ALA A 40 -6.86 -8.07 7.71
C ALA A 40 -8.36 -8.19 8.01
N LYS A 41 -9.22 -7.64 7.16
CA LYS A 41 -10.69 -7.76 7.26
C LYS A 41 -11.19 -9.19 7.04
N VAL A 42 -10.55 -9.95 6.17
CA VAL A 42 -10.83 -11.39 6.00
C VAL A 42 -10.51 -12.15 7.30
N LEU A 43 -9.33 -11.91 7.88
CA LEU A 43 -8.95 -12.56 9.14
C LEU A 43 -9.87 -12.18 10.31
N ALA A 44 -10.45 -10.98 10.27
CA ALA A 44 -11.45 -10.52 11.22
C ALA A 44 -12.88 -11.04 10.95
N GLY A 45 -13.10 -11.78 9.85
CA GLY A 45 -14.42 -12.30 9.47
C GLY A 45 -15.40 -11.23 8.93
N ILE A 46 -14.90 -10.08 8.49
CA ILE A 46 -15.71 -8.94 8.02
C ILE A 46 -16.04 -9.06 6.52
N THR A 47 -15.16 -9.68 5.73
CA THR A 47 -15.30 -9.86 4.28
C THR A 47 -14.70 -11.20 3.86
N SER A 48 -14.95 -11.63 2.62
CA SER A 48 -14.39 -12.84 2.03
C SER A 48 -13.12 -12.57 1.22
N VAL A 49 -12.31 -13.63 1.04
CA VAL A 49 -11.11 -13.58 0.18
C VAL A 49 -11.48 -13.18 -1.26
N GLU A 50 -12.61 -13.69 -1.76
CA GLU A 50 -13.09 -13.43 -3.12
C GLU A 50 -13.46 -11.95 -3.33
N GLU A 51 -14.17 -11.35 -2.38
CA GLU A 51 -14.50 -9.91 -2.43
C GLU A 51 -13.24 -9.05 -2.44
N VAL A 52 -12.24 -9.38 -1.63
CA VAL A 52 -10.96 -8.64 -1.62
C VAL A 52 -10.22 -8.82 -2.94
N LEU A 53 -10.22 -10.03 -3.51
CA LEU A 53 -9.63 -10.29 -4.83
C LEU A 53 -10.30 -9.52 -5.95
N LEU A 54 -11.62 -9.38 -5.91
CA LEU A 54 -12.37 -8.64 -6.91
C LEU A 54 -12.25 -7.12 -6.75
N ALA A 55 -12.15 -6.62 -5.52
CA ALA A 55 -12.11 -5.19 -5.22
C ALA A 55 -10.71 -4.56 -5.29
N THR A 56 -9.63 -5.37 -5.32
CA THR A 56 -8.25 -4.87 -5.23
C THR A 56 -7.35 -5.49 -6.28
N HIS A 57 -6.34 -4.76 -6.76
CA HIS A 57 -5.33 -5.31 -7.66
C HIS A 57 -4.19 -5.97 -6.87
N GLU A 58 -3.39 -6.78 -7.55
CA GLU A 58 -2.16 -7.32 -6.99
C GLU A 58 -1.11 -6.21 -6.91
N ASP A 59 -0.39 -6.16 -5.79
CA ASP A 59 0.69 -5.22 -5.55
C ASP A 59 1.95 -5.60 -6.35
N VAL A 60 1.85 -5.66 -7.67
CA VAL A 60 3.01 -5.90 -8.54
C VAL A 60 3.95 -4.71 -8.40
N SER A 61 5.12 -4.95 -7.83
CA SER A 61 6.16 -3.95 -7.57
C SER A 61 7.35 -4.15 -8.50
#